data_AF-T1Y4C6-F1
#
_entry.id   AF-T1Y4C6-F1
#
_cell.length_a   1.000
_cell.length_b   1.000
_cell.length_c   1.000
_cell.angle_alpha   90.00
_cell.angle_beta   90.00
_cell.angle_gamma   90.00
#
_symmetry.space_group_name_H-M   'P 1'
#
loop_
_entity.id
_entity.type
_entity.pdbx_description
1 polymer ?
#
loop_
_entity_poly.entity_id
_entity_poly.type
_entity_poly.pdbx_seq_one_letter_code
_entity_poly.pdbx_strand_id
1 'polypeptide(L)'
;HSHASTSHAAAVLAASSDASTDSNPFMQPPYAEFMARFNIPKVHGSGVYVDLGNDKEVKGKMYREPGGRCPVFGKNIEFYQPLDSDLYKNDFLENVPTEEAAAAAKPLPGGFNNNFLMKDKKPFSPISVAQLNSYPQLKARTGLGKCAEMSYLTTAAGSSYRYPFVFDSKKDLCYLLLVPLQRLMGERYCSTRGSPPGLSHFCFKPLKSVSLRPHLVYGSAYVGERPDDWETKCPNKAVKDAVFGVWEGGRCEEQRLRLGAQTAAAAAKEDCWALAFNNPFAASDQPTSQDEAATSPGYYFPSITPSQPKSGGVGVNFASYYPSGECVLSGEVPTCLLPRQGAAAFTSVGSLEEEELPHCDPTFPASLGSCDPSSCKAILTECRGGRLVEQQTDCVPEDGSKCESKGGGVFIGLAVAGGLLLLLTGGAFFIYKQRQKALPKESSPQRTDFVQDEAATGRGKKRQSDLVQQAEPSFWEEAEADEPHADENTQVL
;
A
#
# COMPACT_ATOMS: atom_id res chain seq x y z
N HIS A 1 36.00 29.15 -42.42
CA HIS A 1 36.20 29.03 -40.96
C HIS A 1 35.06 28.19 -40.40
N SER A 2 35.29 26.89 -40.25
CA SER A 2 34.32 25.90 -39.77
C SER A 2 35.04 25.01 -38.78
N HIS A 3 34.30 24.52 -37.78
CA HIS A 3 34.70 23.60 -36.70
C HIS A 3 35.30 24.25 -35.45
N ALA A 4 34.42 24.53 -34.49
CA ALA A 4 34.56 24.10 -33.09
C ALA A 4 33.37 24.64 -32.31
N SER A 5 32.23 23.96 -32.39
CA SER A 5 31.18 24.10 -31.38
C SER A 5 30.83 22.68 -30.94
N THR A 6 31.70 22.11 -30.11
CA THR A 6 31.35 20.93 -29.33
C THR A 6 30.16 21.34 -28.46
N SER A 7 29.00 20.69 -28.65
CA SER A 7 27.83 20.98 -27.83
C SER A 7 28.21 20.77 -26.35
N HIS A 8 27.71 21.60 -25.45
CA HIS A 8 27.98 21.50 -24.02
C HIS A 8 27.78 20.06 -23.51
N ALA A 9 26.75 19.37 -24.02
CA ALA A 9 26.51 17.95 -23.76
C ALA A 9 27.66 17.04 -24.20
N ALA A 10 28.23 17.23 -25.40
CA ALA A 10 29.38 16.45 -25.84
C ALA A 10 30.61 16.67 -24.95
N ALA A 11 30.83 17.89 -24.46
CA ALA A 11 31.92 18.19 -23.54
C ALA A 11 31.70 17.58 -22.14
N VAL A 12 30.47 17.62 -21.63
CA VAL A 12 30.10 17.02 -20.33
C VAL A 12 30.16 15.49 -20.38
N LEU A 13 29.65 14.87 -21.45
CA LEU A 13 29.69 13.41 -21.64
C LEU A 13 31.11 12.88 -21.86
N ALA A 14 31.96 13.62 -22.58
CA ALA A 14 33.37 13.26 -22.75
C ALA A 14 34.14 13.30 -21.42
N ALA A 15 33.79 14.23 -20.53
CA ALA A 15 34.37 14.32 -19.19
C ALA A 15 33.90 13.21 -18.23
N SER A 16 32.76 12.56 -18.51
CA SER A 16 32.22 11.44 -17.71
C SER A 16 32.60 10.05 -18.23
N SER A 17 33.47 9.96 -19.24
CA SER A 17 33.76 8.73 -20.00
C SER A 17 34.50 7.60 -19.26
N ASP A 18 34.83 7.78 -17.98
CA ASP A 18 35.35 6.70 -17.13
C ASP A 18 34.25 5.87 -16.42
N ALA A 19 32.97 6.25 -16.57
CA ALA A 19 31.85 5.48 -16.01
C ALA A 19 31.28 4.51 -17.06
N SER A 20 31.36 3.20 -16.78
CA SER A 20 30.67 2.15 -17.55
C SER A 20 29.22 2.56 -17.83
N THR A 21 28.84 2.59 -19.11
CA THR A 21 27.49 2.95 -19.58
C THR A 21 26.39 2.01 -19.06
N ASP A 22 26.75 0.86 -18.50
CA ASP A 22 25.81 -0.12 -17.94
C ASP A 22 25.58 0.03 -16.42
N SER A 23 26.37 0.85 -15.73
CA SER A 23 26.22 1.01 -14.27
C SER A 23 25.19 2.08 -13.93
N ASN A 24 24.08 1.70 -13.30
CA ASN A 24 23.08 2.65 -12.82
C ASN A 24 23.59 3.40 -11.57
N PRO A 25 23.84 4.72 -11.62
CA PRO A 25 24.37 5.47 -10.48
C PRO A 25 23.40 5.51 -9.30
N PHE A 26 22.09 5.45 -9.55
CA PHE A 26 21.06 5.43 -8.50
C PHE A 26 21.09 4.15 -7.64
N MET A 27 21.72 3.09 -8.15
CA MET A 27 21.89 1.82 -7.43
C MET A 27 23.26 1.70 -6.76
N GLN A 28 24.06 2.77 -6.76
CA GLN A 28 25.34 2.89 -6.06
C GLN A 28 25.22 3.87 -4.88
N PRO A 29 26.06 3.75 -3.84
CA PRO A 29 26.14 4.76 -2.79
C PRO A 29 26.46 6.15 -3.39
N PRO A 30 25.89 7.24 -2.86
CA PRO A 30 24.99 7.31 -1.70
C PRO A 30 23.49 7.06 -2.00
N TYR A 31 23.09 6.88 -3.25
CA TYR A 31 21.66 6.83 -3.65
C TYR A 31 21.00 5.46 -3.46
N ALA A 32 21.80 4.39 -3.46
CA ALA A 32 21.32 3.01 -3.43
C ALA A 32 20.34 2.74 -2.28
N GLU A 33 20.61 3.26 -1.09
CA GLU A 33 19.75 3.08 0.08
C GLU A 33 18.39 3.78 -0.10
N PHE A 34 18.42 5.01 -0.62
CA PHE A 34 17.21 5.76 -0.93
C PHE A 34 16.37 5.10 -2.02
N MET A 35 16.99 4.48 -3.03
CA MET A 35 16.26 3.77 -4.07
C MET A 35 15.75 2.39 -3.63
N ALA A 36 16.51 1.69 -2.78
CA ALA A 36 16.17 0.36 -2.32
C ALA A 36 14.79 0.29 -1.65
N ARG A 37 14.37 1.35 -0.96
CA ARG A 37 13.06 1.43 -0.30
C ARG A 37 11.87 1.39 -1.26
N PHE A 38 12.05 1.74 -2.54
CA PHE A 38 10.97 1.69 -3.52
C PHE A 38 10.77 0.31 -4.14
N ASN A 39 11.63 -0.66 -3.84
CA ASN A 39 11.41 -2.05 -4.27
C ASN A 39 10.36 -2.73 -3.37
N ILE A 40 9.09 -2.34 -3.50
CA ILE A 40 7.95 -2.83 -2.71
C ILE A 40 7.88 -4.37 -2.66
N PRO A 41 8.06 -5.12 -3.77
CA PRO A 41 8.13 -6.58 -3.70
C PRO A 41 9.21 -7.10 -2.74
N LYS A 42 10.35 -6.42 -2.66
CA LYS A 42 11.47 -6.80 -1.77
C LYS A 42 11.28 -6.32 -0.34
N VAL A 43 10.87 -5.07 -0.13
CA VAL A 43 10.86 -4.44 1.20
C VAL A 43 9.55 -4.67 1.96
N HIS A 44 8.42 -4.72 1.25
CA HIS A 44 7.10 -4.96 1.84
C HIS A 44 6.70 -6.44 1.72
N GLY A 45 6.87 -7.05 0.53
CA GLY A 45 6.77 -8.50 0.33
C GLY A 45 5.39 -9.14 0.46
N SER A 46 4.31 -8.34 0.39
CA SER A 46 2.92 -8.81 0.51
C SER A 46 1.97 -7.90 -0.27
N GLY A 47 0.67 -8.23 -0.32
CA GLY A 47 -0.33 -7.31 -0.87
C GLY A 47 -0.42 -6.01 -0.08
N VAL A 48 -0.66 -4.90 -0.78
CA VAL A 48 -0.78 -3.56 -0.18
C VAL A 48 -2.25 -3.16 -0.02
N TYR A 49 -3.05 -3.30 -1.09
CA TYR A 49 -4.48 -3.00 -1.07
C TYR A 49 -5.19 -3.95 -0.09
N VAL A 50 -5.11 -5.26 -0.34
CA VAL A 50 -5.45 -6.33 0.60
C VAL A 50 -4.17 -7.11 0.91
N ASP A 51 -3.77 -7.13 2.17
CA ASP A 51 -2.59 -7.83 2.68
C ASP A 51 -3.00 -9.13 3.38
N LEU A 52 -2.74 -10.28 2.76
CA LEU A 52 -3.00 -11.62 3.31
C LEU A 52 -1.94 -12.61 2.79
N GLY A 53 -0.68 -12.17 2.77
CA GLY A 53 0.44 -12.90 2.18
C GLY A 53 0.95 -14.08 3.02
N ASN A 54 0.66 -14.10 4.32
CA ASN A 54 1.02 -15.18 5.23
C ASN A 54 -0.14 -16.14 5.46
N ASP A 55 0.20 -17.33 5.96
CA ASP A 55 -0.73 -18.39 6.33
C ASP A 55 -0.36 -18.91 7.72
N LYS A 56 -1.36 -19.11 8.58
CA LYS A 56 -1.19 -19.57 9.97
C LYS A 56 -2.24 -20.57 10.37
N GLU A 57 -1.80 -21.56 11.14
CA GLU A 57 -2.68 -22.51 11.78
C GLU A 57 -3.20 -21.96 13.11
N VAL A 58 -4.52 -22.05 13.31
CA VAL A 58 -5.21 -21.78 14.57
C VAL A 58 -6.15 -22.94 14.85
N LYS A 59 -5.84 -23.72 15.91
CA LYS A 59 -6.64 -24.86 16.36
C LYS A 59 -6.96 -25.88 15.25
N GLY A 60 -5.95 -26.30 14.47
CA GLY A 60 -6.11 -27.29 13.39
C GLY A 60 -6.72 -26.76 12.10
N LYS A 61 -6.98 -25.44 11.99
CA LYS A 61 -7.48 -24.80 10.77
C LYS A 61 -6.51 -23.74 10.27
N MET A 62 -6.33 -23.69 8.96
CA MET A 62 -5.46 -22.72 8.32
C MET A 62 -6.21 -21.45 7.95
N TYR A 63 -5.62 -20.31 8.30
CA TYR A 63 -6.12 -18.97 8.01
C TYR A 63 -5.05 -18.14 7.33
N ARG A 64 -5.48 -17.16 6.53
CA ARG A 64 -4.58 -16.16 5.96
C ARG A 64 -4.31 -15.07 6.97
N GLU A 65 -3.12 -14.51 6.89
CA GLU A 65 -2.60 -13.52 7.83
C GLU A 65 -1.92 -12.39 7.05
N PRO A 66 -2.14 -11.12 7.44
CA PRO A 66 -1.37 -10.00 6.91
C PRO A 66 0.14 -10.22 7.11
N GLY A 67 0.93 -10.02 6.07
CA GLY A 67 2.37 -10.34 6.05
C GLY A 67 3.28 -9.18 5.65
N GLY A 68 2.72 -8.04 5.26
CA GLY A 68 3.47 -6.89 4.77
C GLY A 68 4.43 -6.29 5.80
N ARG A 69 5.69 -6.07 5.41
CA ARG A 69 6.76 -5.60 6.30
C ARG A 69 6.91 -4.07 6.36
N CYS A 70 6.13 -3.35 5.55
CA CYS A 70 6.08 -1.89 5.57
C CYS A 70 4.70 -1.39 6.05
N PRO A 71 4.67 -0.33 6.87
CA PRO A 71 3.43 0.36 7.22
C PRO A 71 2.81 1.05 5.99
N VAL A 72 1.49 1.02 5.88
CA VAL A 72 0.71 1.60 4.78
C VAL A 72 0.01 2.87 5.24
N PHE A 73 0.56 4.02 4.88
CA PHE A 73 0.11 5.33 5.34
C PHE A 73 -1.18 5.77 4.65
N GLY A 74 -2.15 6.21 5.43
CA GLY A 74 -3.48 6.68 5.02
C GLY A 74 -4.46 5.56 4.63
N LYS A 75 -4.07 4.29 4.74
CA LYS A 75 -4.98 3.16 4.47
C LYS A 75 -6.09 3.11 5.52
N ASN A 76 -7.32 3.26 5.06
CA ASN A 76 -8.54 3.09 5.85
C ASN A 76 -9.31 1.86 5.33
N ILE A 77 -10.27 1.38 6.12
CA ILE A 77 -11.32 0.47 5.66
C ILE A 77 -12.64 1.26 5.61
N GLU A 78 -13.18 1.45 4.42
CA GLU A 78 -14.47 2.10 4.21
C GLU A 78 -15.59 1.09 4.46
N PHE A 79 -16.52 1.45 5.34
CA PHE A 79 -17.69 0.65 5.65
C PHE A 79 -18.94 1.12 4.92
N TYR A 80 -19.78 0.15 4.56
CA TYR A 80 -21.10 0.40 3.97
C TYR A 80 -22.22 -0.09 4.89
N GLN A 81 -22.15 0.21 6.19
CA GLN A 81 -23.26 -0.04 7.12
C GLN A 81 -24.45 0.91 6.81
N PRO A 82 -25.67 0.60 7.29
CA PRO A 82 -26.81 1.52 7.22
C PRO A 82 -26.47 2.93 7.77
N LEU A 83 -27.17 3.95 7.28
CA LEU A 83 -26.96 5.36 7.67
C LEU A 83 -28.11 5.92 8.53
N ASP A 84 -29.21 5.19 8.60
CA ASP A 84 -30.49 5.58 9.20
C ASP A 84 -30.64 5.13 10.65
N SER A 85 -29.54 4.74 11.30
CA SER A 85 -29.54 4.27 12.68
C SER A 85 -28.27 4.63 13.42
N ASP A 86 -28.43 5.15 14.64
CA ASP A 86 -27.34 5.51 15.56
C ASP A 86 -26.50 4.29 15.99
N LEU A 87 -26.99 3.08 15.73
CA LEU A 87 -26.27 1.83 15.97
C LEU A 87 -25.02 1.70 15.08
N TYR A 88 -25.02 2.31 13.89
CA TYR A 88 -23.97 2.14 12.88
C TYR A 88 -23.12 3.38 12.71
N LYS A 89 -21.97 3.38 13.37
CA LYS A 89 -21.01 4.49 13.31
C LYS A 89 -20.21 4.57 12.01
N ASN A 90 -20.21 3.50 11.20
CA ASN A 90 -19.44 3.44 9.94
C ASN A 90 -17.94 3.73 10.13
N ASP A 91 -17.37 3.31 11.26
CA ASP A 91 -15.95 3.46 11.58
C ASP A 91 -15.34 2.10 11.93
N PHE A 92 -14.34 1.69 11.15
CA PHE A 92 -13.65 0.41 11.36
C PHE A 92 -12.80 0.36 12.64
N LEU A 93 -12.47 1.51 13.24
CA LEU A 93 -11.77 1.57 14.53
C LEU A 93 -12.70 1.38 15.73
N GLU A 94 -14.01 1.26 15.50
CA GLU A 94 -14.94 0.85 16.55
C GLU A 94 -14.72 -0.62 16.93
N ASN A 95 -15.08 -0.95 18.16
CA ASN A 95 -14.98 -2.31 18.69
C ASN A 95 -15.80 -3.28 17.85
N VAL A 96 -15.30 -4.49 17.69
CA VAL A 96 -16.13 -5.62 17.25
C VAL A 96 -17.38 -5.73 18.13
N PRO A 97 -18.53 -6.13 17.56
CA PRO A 97 -19.78 -6.17 18.30
C PRO A 97 -19.74 -7.17 19.44
N THR A 98 -20.43 -6.88 20.54
CA THR A 98 -20.73 -7.88 21.58
C THR A 98 -21.76 -8.88 21.06
N GLU A 99 -21.94 -10.01 21.75
CA GLU A 99 -22.94 -11.01 21.37
C GLU A 99 -24.36 -10.44 21.34
N GLU A 100 -24.70 -9.58 22.32
CA GLU A 100 -26.01 -8.94 22.39
C GLU A 100 -26.22 -7.99 21.20
N ALA A 101 -25.20 -7.20 20.85
CA ALA A 101 -25.26 -6.29 19.70
C ALA A 101 -25.34 -7.06 18.38
N ALA A 102 -24.62 -8.18 18.27
CA ALA A 102 -24.64 -9.06 17.10
C ALA A 102 -26.00 -9.76 16.90
N ALA A 103 -26.70 -10.08 17.98
CA ALA A 103 -28.04 -10.67 17.93
C ALA A 103 -29.13 -9.64 17.60
N ALA A 104 -28.92 -8.37 17.93
CA ALA A 104 -29.93 -7.32 17.83
C ALA A 104 -30.17 -6.79 16.40
N ALA A 105 -29.18 -6.89 15.51
CA ALA A 105 -29.27 -6.24 14.20
C ALA A 105 -28.55 -7.00 13.07
N LYS A 106 -29.06 -6.80 11.85
CA LYS A 106 -28.41 -7.24 10.60
C LYS A 106 -28.39 -6.08 9.61
N PRO A 107 -27.22 -5.73 9.03
CA PRO A 107 -25.91 -6.35 9.24
C PRO A 107 -25.35 -6.07 10.66
N LEU A 108 -24.29 -6.77 11.03
CA LEU A 108 -23.63 -6.63 12.34
C LEU A 108 -23.21 -5.18 12.59
N PRO A 109 -23.45 -4.63 13.79
CA PRO A 109 -22.91 -3.31 14.17
C PRO A 109 -21.44 -3.42 14.59
N GLY A 110 -20.83 -2.29 14.95
CA GLY A 110 -19.44 -2.22 15.41
C GLY A 110 -18.42 -2.08 14.28
N GLY A 111 -17.16 -2.34 14.63
CA GLY A 111 -16.00 -2.27 13.73
C GLY A 111 -15.04 -3.43 13.90
N PHE A 112 -13.76 -3.19 13.66
CA PHE A 112 -12.72 -4.22 13.62
C PHE A 112 -11.80 -4.20 14.84
N ASN A 113 -11.91 -3.19 15.71
CA ASN A 113 -11.04 -3.04 16.86
C ASN A 113 -11.27 -4.16 17.89
N ASN A 114 -10.18 -4.68 18.45
CA ASN A 114 -10.24 -5.70 19.47
C ASN A 114 -10.85 -5.12 20.76
N ASN A 115 -11.92 -5.76 21.25
CA ASN A 115 -12.68 -5.33 22.43
C ASN A 115 -12.30 -6.11 23.71
N PHE A 116 -11.23 -6.90 23.68
CA PHE A 116 -10.75 -7.61 24.86
C PHE A 116 -10.36 -6.64 25.97
N LEU A 117 -10.37 -7.15 27.19
CA LEU A 117 -9.93 -6.42 28.37
C LEU A 117 -8.65 -7.06 28.90
N MET A 118 -7.74 -6.23 29.38
CA MET A 118 -6.59 -6.66 30.18
C MET A 118 -7.06 -7.18 31.55
N LYS A 119 -6.17 -7.83 32.31
CA LYS A 119 -6.49 -8.35 33.66
C LYS A 119 -6.99 -7.27 34.62
N ASP A 120 -6.50 -6.04 34.46
CA ASP A 120 -6.90 -4.86 35.22
C ASP A 120 -8.19 -4.20 34.70
N LYS A 121 -8.91 -4.87 33.79
CA LYS A 121 -10.15 -4.43 33.13
C LYS A 121 -10.01 -3.21 32.22
N LYS A 122 -8.79 -2.77 31.91
CA LYS A 122 -8.57 -1.74 30.89
C LYS A 122 -8.77 -2.32 29.48
N PRO A 123 -9.17 -1.50 28.49
CA PRO A 123 -9.24 -1.93 27.11
C PRO A 123 -7.89 -2.47 26.63
N PHE A 124 -7.92 -3.63 25.98
CA PHE A 124 -6.77 -4.17 25.27
C PHE A 124 -6.42 -3.32 24.05
N SER A 125 -7.42 -2.70 23.42
CA SER A 125 -7.25 -1.79 22.30
C SER A 125 -8.38 -0.75 22.28
N PRO A 126 -8.13 0.52 21.94
CA PRO A 126 -6.82 1.10 21.63
C PRO A 126 -5.92 1.29 22.86
N ILE A 127 -4.62 1.36 22.62
CA ILE A 127 -3.57 1.62 23.62
C ILE A 127 -2.90 2.96 23.28
N SER A 128 -2.74 3.84 24.26
CA SER A 128 -2.00 5.09 24.03
C SER A 128 -0.49 4.87 23.92
N VAL A 129 0.22 5.71 23.17
CA VAL A 129 1.70 5.68 23.14
C VAL A 129 2.29 5.86 24.54
N ALA A 130 1.68 6.69 25.39
CA ALA A 130 2.11 6.85 26.78
C ALA A 130 2.06 5.52 27.56
N GLN A 131 1.00 4.73 27.37
CA GLN A 131 0.91 3.40 27.94
C GLN A 131 1.90 2.43 27.28
N LEU A 132 2.07 2.48 25.96
CA LEU A 132 3.10 1.68 25.27
C LEU A 132 4.51 1.96 25.82
N ASN A 133 4.80 3.20 26.20
CA ASN A 133 6.08 3.58 26.79
C ASN A 133 6.32 2.98 28.18
N SER A 134 5.27 2.54 28.88
CA SER A 134 5.41 1.88 30.19
C SER A 134 5.80 0.40 30.09
N TYR A 135 5.78 -0.18 28.89
CA TYR A 135 6.12 -1.59 28.68
C TYR A 135 7.63 -1.73 28.39
N PRO A 136 8.44 -2.26 29.35
CA PRO A 136 9.89 -2.33 29.21
C PRO A 136 10.36 -3.29 28.12
N GLN A 137 9.52 -4.25 27.72
CA GLN A 137 9.82 -5.21 26.67
C GLN A 137 9.75 -4.62 25.25
N LEU A 138 9.09 -3.46 25.09
CA LEU A 138 9.03 -2.78 23.79
C LEU A 138 10.31 -1.98 23.57
N LYS A 139 11.07 -2.36 22.54
CA LYS A 139 12.38 -1.78 22.22
C LYS A 139 12.31 -0.70 21.15
N ALA A 140 11.20 -0.63 20.42
CA ALA A 140 11.01 0.36 19.35
C ALA A 140 11.12 1.79 19.88
N ARG A 141 11.68 2.69 19.07
CA ARG A 141 11.90 4.09 19.47
C ARG A 141 10.68 4.96 19.19
N THR A 142 9.94 4.66 18.13
CA THR A 142 8.82 5.48 17.66
C THR A 142 7.46 4.94 18.16
N GLY A 143 6.44 5.80 18.26
CA GLY A 143 5.08 5.38 18.63
C GLY A 143 4.51 4.34 17.66
N LEU A 144 4.74 4.51 16.36
CA LEU A 144 4.35 3.54 15.33
C LEU A 144 5.10 2.22 15.49
N GLY A 145 6.43 2.27 15.69
CA GLY A 145 7.23 1.07 15.93
C GLY A 145 6.78 0.30 17.17
N LYS A 146 6.47 1.00 18.27
CA LYS A 146 5.92 0.38 19.49
C LYS A 146 4.56 -0.25 19.26
N CYS A 147 3.70 0.39 18.46
CA CYS A 147 2.41 -0.17 18.08
C CYS A 147 2.57 -1.47 17.28
N ALA A 148 3.47 -1.45 16.29
CA ALA A 148 3.79 -2.62 15.48
C ALA A 148 4.40 -3.76 16.33
N GLU A 149 5.36 -3.45 17.19
CA GLU A 149 6.01 -4.41 18.10
C GLU A 149 4.99 -5.03 19.07
N MET A 150 4.10 -4.22 19.65
CA MET A 150 3.00 -4.73 20.47
C MET A 150 2.09 -5.69 19.68
N SER A 151 1.78 -5.36 18.42
CA SER A 151 1.02 -6.23 17.51
C SER A 151 1.75 -7.54 17.22
N TYR A 152 3.08 -7.50 17.09
CA TYR A 152 3.93 -8.68 16.84
C TYR A 152 4.03 -9.62 18.04
N LEU A 153 4.09 -9.05 19.25
CA LEU A 153 4.12 -9.80 20.50
C LEU A 153 2.75 -10.35 20.91
N THR A 154 1.67 -9.83 20.31
CA THR A 154 0.31 -10.30 20.54
C THR A 154 -0.08 -11.40 19.55
N THR A 155 -0.44 -12.57 20.06
CA THR A 155 -1.00 -13.66 19.24
C THR A 155 -2.42 -14.02 19.62
N ALA A 156 -3.15 -14.60 18.68
CA ALA A 156 -4.43 -15.25 18.98
C ALA A 156 -4.17 -16.47 19.88
N ALA A 157 -5.00 -16.63 20.90
CA ALA A 157 -4.88 -17.66 21.91
C ALA A 157 -4.66 -19.07 21.34
N GLY A 158 -3.62 -19.76 21.84
CA GLY A 158 -3.27 -21.11 21.41
C GLY A 158 -2.78 -21.20 19.96
N SER A 159 -2.24 -20.11 19.40
CA SER A 159 -1.71 -20.07 18.03
C SER A 159 -0.54 -19.10 17.87
N SER A 160 0.06 -19.13 16.68
CA SER A 160 1.06 -18.13 16.25
C SER A 160 0.48 -17.03 15.34
N TYR A 161 -0.85 -16.96 15.21
CA TYR A 161 -1.54 -15.94 14.42
C TYR A 161 -1.43 -14.56 15.08
N ARG A 162 -1.10 -13.54 14.31
CA ARG A 162 -0.89 -12.17 14.76
C ARG A 162 -1.89 -11.22 14.13
N TYR A 163 -2.38 -10.30 14.93
CA TYR A 163 -3.34 -9.30 14.50
C TYR A 163 -2.65 -8.17 13.72
N PRO A 164 -3.29 -7.59 12.69
CA PRO A 164 -2.83 -6.33 12.14
C PRO A 164 -3.11 -5.18 13.10
N PHE A 165 -2.42 -4.05 12.89
CA PHE A 165 -2.58 -2.85 13.68
C PHE A 165 -2.96 -1.64 12.83
N VAL A 166 -3.50 -0.63 13.50
CA VAL A 166 -3.59 0.73 12.99
C VAL A 166 -3.03 1.70 14.01
N PHE A 167 -2.11 2.56 13.57
CA PHE A 167 -1.62 3.67 14.37
C PHE A 167 -2.32 4.96 13.94
N ASP A 168 -2.98 5.62 14.88
CA ASP A 168 -3.52 6.97 14.73
C ASP A 168 -2.45 7.96 15.21
N SER A 169 -1.68 8.52 14.27
CA SER A 169 -0.60 9.46 14.58
C SER A 169 -1.10 10.82 15.09
N LYS A 170 -2.38 11.13 14.93
CA LYS A 170 -2.97 12.38 15.42
C LYS A 170 -3.36 12.27 16.89
N LYS A 171 -3.76 11.08 17.33
CA LYS A 171 -4.19 10.81 18.71
C LYS A 171 -3.16 10.05 19.55
N ASP A 172 -2.06 9.63 18.92
CA ASP A 172 -1.07 8.72 19.54
C ASP A 172 -1.74 7.46 20.12
N LEU A 173 -2.63 6.86 19.32
CA LEU A 173 -3.35 5.65 19.67
C LEU A 173 -2.96 4.50 18.75
N CYS A 174 -2.67 3.35 19.37
CA CYS A 174 -2.45 2.08 18.71
C CYS A 174 -3.70 1.21 18.79
N TYR A 175 -4.21 0.78 17.65
CA TYR A 175 -5.34 -0.13 17.54
C TYR A 175 -4.83 -1.50 17.09
N LEU A 176 -5.20 -2.55 17.81
CA LEU A 176 -4.97 -3.95 17.43
C LEU A 176 -6.30 -4.50 16.90
N LEU A 177 -6.34 -4.87 15.62
CA LEU A 177 -7.59 -5.24 14.97
C LEU A 177 -7.86 -6.73 15.13
N LEU A 178 -9.01 -7.09 15.70
CA LEU A 178 -9.43 -8.48 15.80
C LEU A 178 -9.81 -9.05 14.42
N VAL A 179 -10.25 -8.18 13.50
CA VAL A 179 -10.71 -8.56 12.15
C VAL A 179 -9.62 -8.26 11.11
N PRO A 180 -8.89 -9.26 10.63
CA PRO A 180 -7.88 -9.11 9.56
C PRO A 180 -8.46 -9.03 8.14
N LEU A 181 -9.75 -9.35 7.96
CA LEU A 181 -10.46 -9.15 6.70
C LEU A 181 -10.43 -7.67 6.30
N GLN A 182 -9.95 -7.40 5.09
CA GLN A 182 -9.79 -6.02 4.60
C GLN A 182 -10.79 -5.66 3.50
N ARG A 183 -11.37 -6.67 2.84
CA ARG A 183 -12.33 -6.45 1.75
C ARG A 183 -13.38 -7.54 1.70
N LEU A 184 -14.64 -7.12 1.63
CA LEU A 184 -15.81 -7.98 1.39
C LEU A 184 -16.80 -7.21 0.53
N MET A 185 -17.11 -7.72 -0.67
CA MET A 185 -17.95 -7.01 -1.64
C MET A 185 -18.85 -7.97 -2.42
N GLY A 186 -20.07 -7.54 -2.68
CA GLY A 186 -21.00 -8.27 -3.55
C GLY A 186 -22.26 -8.67 -2.80
N GLU A 187 -23.40 -8.49 -3.45
CA GLU A 187 -24.74 -8.64 -2.85
C GLU A 187 -25.07 -10.05 -2.37
N ARG A 188 -24.28 -11.07 -2.77
CA ARG A 188 -24.41 -12.43 -2.25
C ARG A 188 -23.81 -12.58 -0.83
N TYR A 189 -22.79 -11.77 -0.51
CA TYR A 189 -21.96 -11.94 0.67
C TYR A 189 -22.19 -10.86 1.72
N CYS A 190 -22.46 -9.64 1.27
CA CYS A 190 -22.58 -8.48 2.13
C CYS A 190 -23.62 -7.48 1.63
N SER A 191 -24.13 -6.68 2.56
CA SER A 191 -25.07 -5.59 2.27
C SER A 191 -24.33 -4.27 2.10
N THR A 192 -24.74 -3.47 1.13
CA THR A 192 -24.33 -2.06 0.98
C THR A 192 -25.48 -1.19 1.48
N ARG A 193 -25.23 -0.44 2.57
CA ARG A 193 -26.24 0.43 3.21
C ARG A 193 -27.53 -0.32 3.57
N GLY A 194 -27.40 -1.56 4.03
CA GLY A 194 -28.52 -2.43 4.41
C GLY A 194 -29.17 -3.20 3.26
N SER A 195 -28.69 -3.07 2.02
CA SER A 195 -29.22 -3.80 0.86
C SER A 195 -28.20 -4.78 0.25
N PRO A 196 -28.55 -6.06 0.01
CA PRO A 196 -29.85 -6.67 0.33
C PRO A 196 -30.00 -6.91 1.85
N PRO A 197 -31.23 -6.88 2.37
CA PRO A 197 -31.48 -7.04 3.80
C PRO A 197 -31.23 -8.48 4.27
N GLY A 198 -31.03 -8.65 5.58
CA GLY A 198 -30.92 -9.97 6.22
C GLY A 198 -29.54 -10.62 6.14
N LEU A 199 -28.59 -10.04 5.40
CA LEU A 199 -27.19 -10.44 5.42
C LEU A 199 -26.53 -10.05 6.74
N SER A 200 -25.72 -10.96 7.28
CA SER A 200 -24.99 -10.72 8.53
C SER A 200 -23.90 -9.67 8.37
N HIS A 201 -23.25 -9.62 7.20
CA HIS A 201 -22.14 -8.70 6.97
C HIS A 201 -22.57 -7.49 6.13
N PHE A 202 -21.97 -6.35 6.42
CA PHE A 202 -21.98 -5.18 5.54
C PHE A 202 -20.73 -5.24 4.65
N CYS A 203 -20.80 -4.61 3.48
CA CYS A 203 -19.66 -4.56 2.59
C CYS A 203 -18.62 -3.58 3.14
N PHE A 204 -17.36 -3.84 2.82
CA PHE A 204 -16.27 -2.95 3.15
C PHE A 204 -15.08 -3.14 2.21
N LYS A 205 -14.25 -2.11 2.07
CA LYS A 205 -13.06 -2.17 1.24
C LYS A 205 -11.96 -1.24 1.75
N PRO A 206 -10.68 -1.52 1.42
CA PRO A 206 -9.61 -0.58 1.66
C PRO A 206 -9.80 0.68 0.79
N LEU A 207 -9.42 1.83 1.34
CA LEU A 207 -9.48 3.11 0.65
C LEU A 207 -8.41 4.07 1.20
N LYS A 208 -7.68 4.74 0.31
CA LYS A 208 -6.97 6.00 0.61
C LYS A 208 -7.77 7.18 0.08
N SER A 209 -7.99 8.19 0.90
CA SER A 209 -8.65 9.44 0.52
C SER A 209 -8.34 10.52 1.54
N VAL A 210 -8.15 11.75 1.06
CA VAL A 210 -7.96 12.92 1.93
C VAL A 210 -9.18 13.27 2.75
N SER A 211 -10.37 12.90 2.29
CA SER A 211 -11.63 13.13 2.99
C SER A 211 -11.90 12.14 4.12
N LEU A 212 -11.04 11.12 4.30
CA LEU A 212 -11.12 10.17 5.39
C LEU A 212 -10.11 10.55 6.49
N ARG A 213 -9.12 9.67 6.75
CA ARG A 213 -8.11 9.87 7.79
C ARG A 213 -6.73 9.53 7.22
N PRO A 214 -6.08 10.47 6.50
CA PRO A 214 -4.76 10.25 5.92
C PRO A 214 -3.65 10.06 6.97
N HIS A 215 -3.91 10.41 8.24
CA HIS A 215 -3.02 10.23 9.38
C HIS A 215 -3.01 8.81 9.96
N LEU A 216 -3.96 7.95 9.58
CA LEU A 216 -3.93 6.56 10.01
C LEU A 216 -2.85 5.78 9.28
N VAL A 217 -2.19 4.86 9.97
CA VAL A 217 -1.19 3.98 9.37
C VAL A 217 -1.56 2.54 9.66
N TYR A 218 -1.89 1.77 8.62
CA TYR A 218 -2.25 0.35 8.73
C TYR A 218 -1.01 -0.52 8.54
N GLY A 219 -0.85 -1.58 9.33
CA GLY A 219 0.25 -2.52 9.14
C GLY A 219 -0.08 -3.94 9.57
N SER A 220 0.64 -4.90 9.00
CA SER A 220 0.68 -6.23 9.59
C SER A 220 1.52 -6.21 10.86
N ALA A 221 1.36 -7.23 11.71
CA ALA A 221 2.23 -7.42 12.86
C ALA A 221 3.72 -7.54 12.48
N TYR A 222 4.06 -7.95 11.26
CA TYR A 222 5.43 -8.21 10.84
C TYR A 222 6.28 -6.94 10.61
N VAL A 223 5.66 -5.76 10.58
CA VAL A 223 6.39 -4.50 10.75
C VAL A 223 7.10 -4.48 12.11
N GLY A 224 6.48 -5.07 13.14
CA GLY A 224 6.99 -5.14 14.51
C GLY A 224 8.10 -6.15 14.75
N GLU A 225 8.41 -7.02 13.78
CA GLU A 225 9.56 -7.95 13.89
C GLU A 225 10.89 -7.17 13.97
N ARG A 226 10.96 -6.06 13.23
CA ARG A 226 12.06 -5.09 13.26
C ARG A 226 11.44 -3.68 13.32
N PRO A 227 10.99 -3.23 14.49
CA PRO A 227 9.95 -2.20 14.61
C PRO A 227 10.37 -0.78 14.23
N ASP A 228 11.67 -0.52 14.02
CA ASP A 228 12.18 0.76 13.53
C ASP A 228 12.76 0.67 12.10
N ASP A 229 12.87 -0.53 11.51
CA ASP A 229 13.44 -0.70 10.16
C ASP A 229 12.62 0.01 9.09
N TRP A 230 11.31 0.18 9.32
CA TRP A 230 10.43 0.84 8.38
C TRP A 230 10.86 2.28 8.12
N GLU A 231 11.46 2.98 9.08
CA GLU A 231 11.86 4.39 8.96
C GLU A 231 12.79 4.62 7.75
N THR A 232 13.70 3.68 7.48
CA THR A 232 14.71 3.79 6.43
C THR A 232 14.52 2.81 5.28
N LYS A 233 13.88 1.65 5.50
CA LYS A 233 13.75 0.58 4.49
C LYS A 233 12.46 0.64 3.69
N CYS A 234 11.48 1.43 4.10
CA CYS A 234 10.17 1.53 3.45
C CYS A 234 9.95 2.88 2.74
N PRO A 235 9.12 2.93 1.68
CA PRO A 235 8.85 4.15 0.94
C PRO A 235 7.75 4.96 1.66
N ASN A 236 8.06 5.49 2.84
CA ASN A 236 7.09 6.08 3.77
C ASN A 236 6.51 7.41 3.27
N LYS A 237 7.26 8.14 2.46
CA LYS A 237 6.96 9.48 1.97
C LYS A 237 6.96 9.50 0.45
N ALA A 238 6.29 10.51 -0.08
CA ALA A 238 6.38 10.87 -1.48
C ALA A 238 7.71 11.59 -1.75
N VAL A 239 8.20 11.53 -2.99
CA VAL A 239 9.37 12.32 -3.40
C VAL A 239 8.89 13.55 -4.14
N LYS A 240 9.23 14.73 -3.63
CA LYS A 240 8.87 15.98 -4.31
C LYS A 240 9.75 16.24 -5.52
N ASP A 241 9.19 17.02 -6.45
CA ASP A 241 9.87 17.53 -7.63
C ASP A 241 10.56 16.43 -8.43
N ALA A 242 9.97 15.25 -8.44
CA ALA A 242 10.52 14.06 -9.07
C ALA A 242 9.43 13.13 -9.59
N VAL A 243 9.77 12.35 -10.60
CA VAL A 243 8.95 11.24 -11.13
C VAL A 243 9.77 9.97 -11.20
N PHE A 244 9.09 8.82 -11.17
CA PHE A 244 9.75 7.53 -11.22
C PHE A 244 10.26 7.19 -12.62
N GLY A 245 11.45 6.59 -12.66
CA GLY A 245 12.06 6.08 -13.88
C GLY A 245 12.71 4.71 -13.70
N VAL A 246 13.08 4.10 -14.82
CA VAL A 246 13.84 2.85 -14.90
C VAL A 246 15.09 3.10 -15.71
N TRP A 247 16.24 2.73 -15.16
CA TRP A 247 17.52 2.84 -15.84
C TRP A 247 17.65 1.77 -16.92
N GLU A 248 17.72 2.20 -18.17
CA GLU A 248 17.88 1.34 -19.34
C GLU A 248 18.68 2.09 -20.41
N GLY A 249 19.61 1.39 -21.09
CA GLY A 249 20.43 2.00 -22.14
C GLY A 249 21.31 3.16 -21.65
N GLY A 250 21.83 3.08 -20.41
CA GLY A 250 22.71 4.11 -19.83
C GLY A 250 22.04 5.43 -19.44
N ARG A 251 20.70 5.44 -19.33
CA ARG A 251 19.93 6.61 -18.93
C ARG A 251 18.74 6.24 -18.05
N CYS A 252 18.21 7.22 -17.34
CA CYS A 252 16.96 7.07 -16.62
C CYS A 252 15.77 7.32 -17.57
N GLU A 253 15.01 6.27 -17.89
CA GLU A 253 13.80 6.37 -18.70
C GLU A 253 12.57 6.59 -17.82
N GLU A 254 11.80 7.64 -18.11
CA GLU A 254 10.59 7.95 -17.38
C GLU A 254 9.55 6.83 -17.52
N GLN A 255 8.95 6.40 -16.41
CA GLN A 255 7.98 5.30 -16.42
C GLN A 255 6.77 5.59 -17.33
N ARG A 256 6.41 6.87 -17.54
CA ARG A 256 5.37 7.30 -18.48
C ARG A 256 5.57 6.78 -19.90
N LEU A 257 6.82 6.57 -20.32
CA LEU A 257 7.18 6.14 -21.67
C LEU A 257 7.26 4.62 -21.81
N ARG A 258 7.06 3.87 -20.72
CA ARG A 258 7.26 2.43 -20.68
C ARG A 258 5.97 1.66 -20.95
N LEU A 259 6.11 0.44 -21.45
CA LEU A 259 4.98 -0.42 -21.77
C LEU A 259 4.20 -0.77 -20.49
N GLY A 260 2.88 -0.64 -20.54
CA GLY A 260 2.00 -0.96 -19.40
C GLY A 260 1.81 0.19 -18.41
N ALA A 261 2.45 1.34 -18.61
CA ALA A 261 2.13 2.56 -17.89
C ALA A 261 0.68 3.00 -18.19
N GLN A 262 -0.03 3.44 -17.16
CA GLN A 262 -1.42 3.90 -17.27
C GLN A 262 -1.47 5.37 -16.89
N THR A 263 -2.26 6.17 -17.60
CA THR A 263 -2.46 7.59 -17.24
C THR A 263 -3.90 7.80 -16.80
N ALA A 264 -4.06 8.49 -15.67
CA ALA A 264 -5.35 8.91 -15.13
C ALA A 264 -5.33 10.42 -14.85
N ALA A 265 -6.51 11.04 -14.83
CA ALA A 265 -6.63 12.42 -14.40
C ALA A 265 -6.45 12.52 -12.87
N ALA A 266 -5.71 13.53 -12.43
CA ALA A 266 -5.51 13.87 -11.02
C ALA A 266 -5.45 15.39 -10.90
N ALA A 267 -6.50 16.00 -10.35
CA ALA A 267 -6.55 17.46 -10.24
C ALA A 267 -5.51 17.98 -9.24
N ALA A 268 -5.19 17.17 -8.23
CA ALA A 268 -4.18 17.48 -7.23
C ALA A 268 -3.28 16.26 -6.93
N LYS A 269 -2.18 16.50 -6.21
CA LYS A 269 -1.23 15.48 -5.77
C LYS A 269 -1.93 14.38 -4.95
N GLU A 270 -2.89 14.81 -4.14
CA GLU A 270 -3.74 14.00 -3.28
C GLU A 270 -4.53 12.94 -4.06
N ASP A 271 -5.02 13.30 -5.25
CA ASP A 271 -5.74 12.39 -6.12
C ASP A 271 -4.79 11.30 -6.65
N CYS A 272 -3.57 11.68 -7.05
CA CYS A 272 -2.59 10.75 -7.55
C CYS A 272 -2.06 9.79 -6.46
N TRP A 273 -1.85 10.30 -5.24
CA TRP A 273 -1.55 9.48 -4.07
C TRP A 273 -2.65 8.45 -3.80
N ALA A 274 -3.91 8.87 -3.85
CA ALA A 274 -5.05 7.96 -3.70
C ALA A 274 -5.09 6.93 -4.84
N LEU A 275 -4.83 7.33 -6.09
CA LEU A 275 -4.78 6.44 -7.25
C LEU A 275 -3.65 5.40 -7.16
N ALA A 276 -2.48 5.76 -6.61
CA ALA A 276 -1.37 4.84 -6.37
C ALA A 276 -1.82 3.60 -5.56
N PHE A 277 -2.78 3.77 -4.65
CA PHE A 277 -3.31 2.70 -3.81
C PHE A 277 -4.64 2.11 -4.31
N ASN A 278 -5.57 2.95 -4.78
CA ASN A 278 -6.94 2.54 -5.10
C ASN A 278 -7.12 1.91 -6.49
N ASN A 279 -6.09 1.95 -7.35
CA ASN A 279 -6.19 1.40 -8.69
C ASN A 279 -6.43 -0.14 -8.64
N PRO A 280 -7.12 -0.71 -9.64
CA PRO A 280 -7.52 -2.13 -9.61
C PRO A 280 -6.36 -3.11 -9.78
N PHE A 281 -5.15 -2.63 -10.09
CA PHE A 281 -3.97 -3.45 -10.35
C PHE A 281 -2.90 -3.31 -9.26
N ALA A 282 -3.17 -2.55 -8.19
CA ALA A 282 -2.29 -2.45 -7.03
C ALA A 282 -2.05 -3.83 -6.43
N ALA A 283 -0.87 -4.04 -5.82
CA ALA A 283 -0.56 -5.32 -5.19
C ALA A 283 -1.65 -5.70 -4.18
N SER A 284 -2.25 -6.87 -4.37
CA SER A 284 -3.41 -7.31 -3.61
C SER A 284 -3.44 -8.83 -3.54
N ASP A 285 -3.64 -9.34 -2.33
CA ASP A 285 -3.76 -10.77 -2.06
C ASP A 285 -5.23 -11.23 -2.06
N GLN A 286 -6.14 -10.39 -2.53
CA GLN A 286 -7.56 -10.72 -2.59
C GLN A 286 -7.84 -11.83 -3.62
N PRO A 287 -8.61 -12.87 -3.27
CA PRO A 287 -9.03 -13.89 -4.24
C PRO A 287 -9.88 -13.33 -5.39
N THR A 288 -9.72 -13.91 -6.58
CA THR A 288 -10.43 -13.51 -7.81
C THR A 288 -11.89 -13.99 -7.85
N SER A 289 -12.23 -15.09 -7.17
CA SER A 289 -13.60 -15.48 -6.84
C SER A 289 -13.80 -15.43 -5.32
N GLN A 290 -14.86 -14.75 -4.87
CA GLN A 290 -15.26 -14.71 -3.46
C GLN A 290 -16.05 -15.98 -3.10
N ASP A 291 -15.50 -17.17 -3.32
CA ASP A 291 -16.11 -18.40 -2.80
C ASP A 291 -15.91 -18.55 -1.27
N GLU A 292 -15.47 -17.48 -0.61
CA GLU A 292 -15.39 -17.38 0.83
C GLU A 292 -16.80 -17.52 1.40
N ALA A 293 -17.02 -18.62 2.13
CA ALA A 293 -18.23 -18.86 2.89
C ALA A 293 -18.28 -17.91 4.11
N ALA A 294 -18.37 -16.60 3.86
CA ALA A 294 -18.57 -15.56 4.86
C ALA A 294 -20.02 -15.57 5.40
N THR A 295 -20.58 -16.76 5.66
CA THR A 295 -21.98 -16.94 6.03
C THR A 295 -22.19 -17.00 7.55
N SER A 296 -21.11 -17.16 8.33
CA SER A 296 -21.20 -17.27 9.78
C SER A 296 -20.95 -15.93 10.49
N PRO A 297 -21.83 -15.51 11.43
CA PRO A 297 -21.51 -14.46 12.39
C PRO A 297 -20.21 -14.81 13.13
N GLY A 298 -19.29 -13.86 13.29
CA GLY A 298 -17.99 -14.10 13.95
C GLY A 298 -16.89 -14.68 13.05
N TYR A 299 -17.11 -14.77 11.73
CA TYR A 299 -16.05 -15.08 10.77
C TYR A 299 -15.13 -13.86 10.59
N TYR A 300 -14.04 -13.83 11.35
CA TYR A 300 -13.07 -12.72 11.31
C TYR A 300 -11.81 -13.08 10.52
N PHE A 301 -11.47 -14.36 10.44
CA PHE A 301 -10.23 -14.85 9.84
C PHE A 301 -10.50 -15.44 8.45
N PRO A 302 -9.90 -14.88 7.40
CA PRO A 302 -10.04 -15.43 6.05
C PRO A 302 -9.39 -16.81 5.98
N SER A 303 -10.11 -17.79 5.47
CA SER A 303 -9.64 -19.18 5.35
C SER A 303 -8.77 -19.35 4.12
N ILE A 304 -7.90 -20.36 4.15
CA ILE A 304 -7.10 -20.69 2.97
C ILE A 304 -7.96 -21.36 1.90
N THR A 305 -7.82 -20.91 0.65
CA THR A 305 -8.33 -21.63 -0.53
C THR A 305 -7.18 -21.93 -1.50
N PRO A 306 -7.25 -23.03 -2.28
CA PRO A 306 -6.19 -23.39 -3.22
C PRO A 306 -5.88 -22.33 -4.29
N SER A 307 -6.85 -21.47 -4.60
CA SER A 307 -6.77 -20.45 -5.67
C SER A 307 -6.44 -19.04 -5.15
N GLN A 308 -6.05 -18.90 -3.87
CA GLN A 308 -5.78 -17.59 -3.30
C GLN A 308 -4.47 -16.99 -3.85
N PRO A 309 -4.49 -15.73 -4.34
CA PRO A 309 -3.27 -15.09 -4.81
C PRO A 309 -2.44 -14.59 -3.63
N LYS A 310 -1.13 -14.68 -3.80
CA LYS A 310 -0.12 -13.99 -3.00
C LYS A 310 0.69 -13.12 -3.95
N SER A 311 0.38 -11.82 -3.94
CA SER A 311 1.01 -10.85 -4.83
C SER A 311 2.50 -10.67 -4.54
N GLY A 312 2.92 -10.90 -3.29
CA GLY A 312 4.31 -10.68 -2.87
C GLY A 312 4.77 -9.23 -3.07
N GLY A 313 3.85 -8.27 -3.07
CA GLY A 313 4.14 -6.85 -3.35
C GLY A 313 4.19 -6.50 -4.84
N VAL A 314 3.94 -7.44 -5.74
CA VAL A 314 3.88 -7.19 -7.19
C VAL A 314 2.52 -6.62 -7.58
N GLY A 315 2.54 -5.48 -8.27
CA GLY A 315 1.35 -4.78 -8.77
C GLY A 315 1.67 -3.35 -9.19
N VAL A 316 0.66 -2.63 -9.67
CA VAL A 316 0.73 -1.21 -10.04
C VAL A 316 0.76 -0.36 -8.77
N ASN A 317 1.96 -0.22 -8.20
CA ASN A 317 2.19 0.38 -6.89
C ASN A 317 2.86 1.76 -6.97
N PHE A 318 3.27 2.21 -8.14
CA PHE A 318 4.02 3.44 -8.33
C PHE A 318 3.18 4.44 -9.10
N ALA A 319 3.21 5.70 -8.68
CA ALA A 319 2.48 6.77 -9.30
C ALA A 319 3.33 8.03 -9.41
N SER A 320 3.29 8.72 -10.53
CA SER A 320 3.95 10.02 -10.74
C SER A 320 2.90 11.07 -11.10
N TYR A 321 2.76 12.08 -10.26
CA TYR A 321 1.89 13.24 -10.48
C TYR A 321 2.61 14.30 -11.30
N TYR A 322 1.89 14.93 -12.23
CA TYR A 322 2.37 16.06 -13.02
C TYR A 322 1.47 17.28 -12.79
N PRO A 323 2.04 18.50 -12.73
CA PRO A 323 1.26 19.74 -12.65
C PRO A 323 0.25 19.95 -13.79
N SER A 324 0.38 19.22 -14.90
CA SER A 324 -0.59 19.17 -16.00
C SER A 324 -1.94 18.55 -15.61
N GLY A 325 -2.06 17.98 -14.41
CA GLY A 325 -3.27 17.32 -13.92
C GLY A 325 -3.32 15.82 -14.26
N GLU A 326 -2.16 15.21 -14.48
CA GLU A 326 -2.02 13.80 -14.86
C GLU A 326 -1.36 13.00 -13.75
N CYS A 327 -1.79 11.75 -13.58
CA CYS A 327 -1.18 10.75 -12.71
C CYS A 327 -0.80 9.53 -13.54
N VAL A 328 0.49 9.24 -13.64
CA VAL A 328 1.03 8.09 -14.35
C VAL A 328 1.24 6.96 -13.36
N LEU A 329 0.56 5.84 -13.57
CA LEU A 329 0.64 4.63 -12.76
C LEU A 329 1.52 3.58 -13.44
N SER A 330 2.38 2.91 -12.66
CA SER A 330 3.27 1.86 -13.15
C SER A 330 3.37 0.68 -12.17
N GLY A 331 3.54 -0.51 -12.73
CA GLY A 331 3.88 -1.72 -11.97
C GLY A 331 5.37 -2.08 -11.98
N GLU A 332 6.18 -1.36 -12.75
CA GLU A 332 7.62 -1.57 -12.77
C GLU A 332 8.29 -0.95 -11.55
N VAL A 333 9.22 -1.69 -10.93
CA VAL A 333 10.00 -1.19 -9.80
C VAL A 333 10.94 -0.08 -10.31
N PRO A 334 10.86 1.15 -9.76
CA PRO A 334 11.73 2.23 -10.19
C PRO A 334 13.17 1.97 -9.77
N THR A 335 14.10 2.24 -10.67
CA THR A 335 15.55 2.12 -10.42
C THR A 335 16.27 3.45 -10.54
N CYS A 336 15.56 4.53 -10.87
CA CYS A 336 16.06 5.89 -10.86
C CYS A 336 14.90 6.90 -10.69
N LEU A 337 15.25 8.17 -10.49
CA LEU A 337 14.31 9.28 -10.35
C LEU A 337 14.69 10.43 -11.27
N LEU A 338 13.70 11.08 -11.86
CA LEU A 338 13.89 12.20 -12.79
C LEU A 338 13.37 13.49 -12.15
N PRO A 339 14.20 14.54 -12.01
CA PRO A 339 13.77 15.83 -11.50
C PRO A 339 12.69 16.46 -12.39
N ARG A 340 11.54 16.80 -11.80
CA ARG A 340 10.40 17.44 -12.48
C ARG A 340 9.75 18.43 -11.54
N GLN A 341 9.99 19.72 -11.77
CA GLN A 341 9.45 20.77 -10.90
C GLN A 341 7.92 20.70 -10.80
N GLY A 342 7.41 20.73 -9.56
CA GLY A 342 5.98 20.63 -9.24
C GLY A 342 5.41 19.21 -9.28
N ALA A 343 6.16 18.23 -9.80
CA ALA A 343 5.76 16.83 -9.79
C ALA A 343 5.90 16.21 -8.39
N ALA A 344 5.36 15.00 -8.23
CA ALA A 344 5.60 14.19 -7.05
C ALA A 344 5.49 12.69 -7.37
N ALA A 345 6.36 11.88 -6.78
CA ALA A 345 6.38 10.43 -6.93
C ALA A 345 5.78 9.76 -5.68
N PHE A 346 4.69 9.03 -5.85
CA PHE A 346 3.92 8.37 -4.80
C PHE A 346 3.98 6.85 -4.93
N THR A 347 3.87 6.15 -3.80
CA THR A 347 3.67 4.70 -3.79
C THR A 347 2.35 4.31 -3.16
N SER A 348 1.87 3.09 -3.43
CA SER A 348 0.71 2.51 -2.76
C SER A 348 0.91 2.39 -1.24
N VAL A 349 2.16 2.33 -0.76
CA VAL A 349 2.51 2.21 0.66
C VAL A 349 2.62 3.57 1.35
N GLY A 350 3.24 4.56 0.68
CA GLY A 350 3.63 5.84 1.27
C GLY A 350 2.50 6.82 1.60
N SER A 351 2.89 7.88 2.31
CA SER A 351 2.04 8.99 2.74
C SER A 351 1.99 10.12 1.71
N LEU A 352 1.25 11.18 2.04
CA LEU A 352 1.25 12.46 1.31
C LEU A 352 2.44 13.36 1.69
N GLU A 353 3.12 13.07 2.79
CA GLU A 353 4.29 13.87 3.17
C GLU A 353 5.39 13.70 2.13
N GLU A 354 6.03 14.81 1.76
CA GLU A 354 7.06 14.82 0.75
C GLU A 354 8.46 14.93 1.36
N GLU A 355 9.41 14.26 0.76
CA GLU A 355 10.83 14.42 1.03
C GLU A 355 11.61 14.77 -0.23
N GLU A 356 12.76 15.40 -0.04
CA GLU A 356 13.65 15.77 -1.12
C GLU A 356 14.36 14.55 -1.72
N LEU A 357 14.73 14.68 -2.99
CA LEU A 357 15.76 13.82 -3.56
C LEU A 357 17.07 13.94 -2.75
N PRO A 358 17.85 12.85 -2.60
CA PRO A 358 19.18 12.93 -2.04
C PRO A 358 20.03 13.92 -2.82
N HIS A 359 20.91 14.64 -2.11
CA HIS A 359 21.88 15.49 -2.76
C HIS A 359 22.80 14.64 -3.64
N CYS A 360 23.02 15.07 -4.87
CA CYS A 360 23.99 14.41 -5.72
C CYS A 360 25.41 14.92 -5.43
N ASP A 361 26.40 14.10 -5.73
CA ASP A 361 27.80 14.46 -5.70
C ASP A 361 28.33 14.71 -7.13
N PRO A 362 29.45 15.43 -7.30
CA PRO A 362 30.02 15.72 -8.62
C PRO A 362 30.48 14.49 -9.42
N THR A 363 30.55 13.30 -8.80
CA THR A 363 30.89 12.04 -9.48
C THR A 363 29.68 11.34 -10.09
N PHE A 364 28.46 11.86 -9.85
CA PHE A 364 27.26 11.39 -10.53
C PHE A 364 27.43 11.56 -12.05
N PRO A 365 27.38 10.48 -12.84
CA PRO A 365 27.65 10.54 -14.27
C PRO A 365 26.55 11.32 -14.96
N ALA A 366 26.95 12.27 -15.81
CA ALA A 366 26.00 12.93 -16.68
C ALA A 366 25.41 11.91 -17.66
N SER A 367 24.09 11.96 -17.86
CA SER A 367 23.39 11.08 -18.78
C SER A 367 22.58 11.91 -19.78
N LEU A 368 22.62 11.49 -21.05
CA LEU A 368 21.86 12.13 -22.11
C LEU A 368 20.66 11.26 -22.47
N GLY A 369 19.47 11.84 -22.39
CA GLY A 369 18.23 11.22 -22.83
C GLY A 369 18.22 11.00 -24.34
N SER A 370 17.34 10.13 -24.82
CA SER A 370 17.15 9.92 -26.26
C SER A 370 16.80 11.23 -26.98
N CYS A 371 17.34 11.38 -28.18
CA CYS A 371 16.98 12.48 -29.05
C CYS A 371 15.50 12.42 -29.43
N ASP A 372 14.75 13.48 -29.16
CA ASP A 372 13.42 13.66 -29.73
C ASP A 372 13.56 14.00 -31.23
N PRO A 373 13.11 13.13 -32.15
CA PRO A 373 13.28 13.34 -33.59
C PRO A 373 12.55 14.58 -34.11
N SER A 374 11.51 15.04 -33.39
CA SER A 374 10.66 16.15 -33.81
C SER A 374 11.22 17.52 -33.43
N SER A 375 11.89 17.62 -32.27
CA SER A 375 12.52 18.86 -31.80
C SER A 375 14.04 18.88 -31.99
N CYS A 376 14.65 17.73 -32.31
CA CYS A 376 16.09 17.52 -32.37
C CYS A 376 16.81 17.94 -31.07
N LYS A 377 16.13 17.73 -29.94
CA LYS A 377 16.65 18.01 -28.61
C LYS A 377 16.69 16.73 -27.78
N ALA A 378 17.65 16.67 -26.87
CA ALA A 378 17.79 15.66 -25.85
C ALA A 378 17.79 16.32 -24.47
N ILE A 379 17.52 15.55 -23.42
CA ILE A 379 17.59 16.02 -22.04
C ILE A 379 18.90 15.53 -21.43
N LEU A 380 19.79 16.44 -21.07
CA LEU A 380 20.99 16.16 -20.28
C LEU A 380 20.64 16.20 -18.79
N THR A 381 20.88 15.11 -18.09
CA THR A 381 20.79 15.04 -16.61
C THR A 381 22.20 15.05 -16.04
N GLU A 382 22.50 15.99 -15.16
CA GLU A 382 23.81 16.09 -14.50
C GLU A 382 23.67 16.52 -13.04
N CYS A 383 24.72 16.32 -12.25
CA CYS A 383 24.79 16.89 -10.91
C CYS A 383 25.37 18.30 -10.95
N ARG A 384 24.58 19.31 -10.54
CA ARG A 384 25.03 20.69 -10.45
C ARG A 384 24.72 21.26 -9.08
N GLY A 385 25.76 21.69 -8.36
CA GLY A 385 25.62 22.31 -7.04
C GLY A 385 24.93 21.40 -6.01
N GLY A 386 25.17 20.09 -6.09
CA GLY A 386 24.59 19.11 -5.16
C GLY A 386 23.17 18.66 -5.52
N ARG A 387 22.63 19.05 -6.67
CA ARG A 387 21.29 18.68 -7.13
C ARG A 387 21.30 18.11 -8.55
N LEU A 388 20.47 17.10 -8.78
CA LEU A 388 20.23 16.59 -10.13
C LEU A 388 19.46 17.66 -10.90
N VAL A 389 20.00 18.06 -12.05
CA VAL A 389 19.40 19.06 -12.93
C VAL A 389 19.25 18.46 -14.30
N GLU A 390 18.10 18.72 -14.91
CA GLU A 390 17.84 18.39 -16.31
C GLU A 390 17.86 19.64 -17.18
N GLN A 391 18.55 19.56 -18.32
CA GLN A 391 18.66 20.63 -19.29
C GLN A 391 18.44 20.12 -20.70
N GLN A 392 17.67 20.86 -21.47
CA GLN A 392 17.50 20.57 -22.88
C GLN A 392 18.76 20.97 -23.65
N THR A 393 19.31 20.04 -24.42
CA THR A 393 20.52 20.21 -25.24
C THR A 393 20.28 19.68 -26.65
N ASP A 394 21.15 20.04 -27.59
CA ASP A 394 21.17 19.44 -28.92
C ASP A 394 21.58 17.96 -28.84
N CYS A 395 21.00 17.14 -29.72
CA CYS A 395 21.37 15.74 -29.86
C CYS A 395 22.81 15.59 -30.36
N VAL A 396 23.44 14.46 -30.02
CA VAL A 396 24.77 14.10 -30.56
C VAL A 396 24.67 13.85 -32.08
N PRO A 397 25.73 14.15 -32.85
CA PRO A 397 25.69 14.13 -34.32
C PRO A 397 25.26 12.79 -34.94
N GLU A 398 25.53 11.65 -34.29
CA GLU A 398 25.16 10.32 -34.79
C GLU A 398 23.63 10.09 -34.79
N ASP A 399 22.92 10.62 -33.79
CA ASP A 399 21.45 10.56 -33.68
C ASP A 399 20.74 11.72 -34.40
N GLY A 400 21.43 12.83 -34.64
CA GLY A 400 20.91 14.00 -35.36
C GLY A 400 20.51 13.70 -36.81
N SER A 401 21.03 12.59 -37.38
CA SER A 401 20.66 12.09 -38.71
C SER A 401 19.20 11.62 -38.83
N LYS A 402 18.51 11.38 -37.69
CA LYS A 402 17.10 10.97 -37.62
C LYS A 402 16.14 12.11 -37.29
N CYS A 403 16.65 13.32 -37.06
CA CYS A 403 15.80 14.49 -36.85
C CYS A 403 15.07 14.82 -38.16
N GLU A 404 13.75 14.99 -38.13
CA GLU A 404 13.02 15.41 -39.32
C GLU A 404 13.53 16.78 -39.78
N SER A 405 14.23 16.83 -40.92
CA SER A 405 14.62 18.10 -41.51
C SER A 405 13.34 18.85 -41.89
N LYS A 406 12.94 19.86 -41.12
CA LYS A 406 12.07 20.91 -41.65
C LYS A 406 12.86 21.65 -42.74
N GLY A 407 12.81 21.10 -43.94
CA GLY A 407 13.30 21.71 -45.17
C GLY A 407 12.70 23.11 -45.31
N GLY A 408 13.54 24.06 -45.71
CA GLY A 408 13.27 25.49 -45.69
C GLY A 408 11.93 25.89 -46.31
N GLY A 409 11.03 26.37 -45.47
CA GLY A 409 9.93 27.25 -45.84
C GLY A 409 10.24 28.64 -45.31
N VAL A 410 10.45 29.58 -46.22
CA VAL A 410 10.67 31.00 -45.93
C VAL A 410 9.60 31.52 -44.97
N PHE A 411 10.01 31.98 -43.78
CA PHE A 411 9.15 32.77 -42.90
C PHE A 411 8.93 34.14 -43.54
N ILE A 412 7.81 34.33 -44.23
CA ILE A 412 7.26 35.66 -44.45
C ILE A 412 6.57 36.05 -43.14
N GLY A 413 7.13 37.05 -42.47
CA GLY A 413 6.56 37.62 -41.27
C GLY A 413 5.17 38.20 -41.54
N LEU A 414 4.20 37.76 -40.75
CA LEU A 414 2.92 38.44 -40.58
C LEU A 414 2.59 38.45 -39.10
N ALA A 415 2.85 39.60 -38.48
CA ALA A 415 2.22 39.97 -37.23
C ALA A 415 0.72 40.10 -37.49
N VAL A 416 -0.11 39.27 -36.84
CA VAL A 416 -1.55 39.50 -36.72
C VAL A 416 -1.99 39.14 -35.31
N ALA A 417 -2.68 40.09 -34.71
CA ALA A 417 -3.30 40.06 -33.41
C ALA A 417 -4.43 39.02 -33.31
N GLY A 418 -4.74 38.63 -32.07
CA GLY A 418 -6.07 38.32 -31.53
C GLY A 418 -7.08 37.52 -32.36
N GLY A 419 -7.59 36.44 -31.74
CA GLY A 419 -8.97 36.00 -31.96
C GLY A 419 -9.14 34.53 -32.29
N LEU A 420 -9.75 33.82 -31.34
CA LEU A 420 -10.74 32.74 -31.50
C LEU A 420 -10.76 31.95 -32.83
N LEU A 421 -10.52 30.64 -32.72
CA LEU A 421 -11.41 29.68 -33.36
C LEU A 421 -11.83 28.58 -32.36
N LEU A 422 -13.14 28.40 -32.32
CA LEU A 422 -13.95 27.49 -31.53
C LEU A 422 -14.29 26.26 -32.40
N LEU A 423 -14.68 25.15 -31.76
CA LEU A 423 -15.42 23.96 -32.28
C LEU A 423 -14.56 22.92 -33.03
N LEU A 424 -14.63 21.59 -32.84
CA LEU A 424 -15.42 20.58 -32.09
C LEU A 424 -14.49 19.33 -32.04
N THR A 425 -14.40 18.55 -30.97
CA THR A 425 -15.20 17.31 -30.81
C THR A 425 -15.29 16.91 -29.34
N GLY A 426 -16.52 16.88 -28.82
CA GLY A 426 -16.87 16.14 -27.62
C GLY A 426 -17.19 14.68 -27.96
N GLY A 427 -17.10 13.82 -26.94
CA GLY A 427 -17.85 12.56 -26.90
C GLY A 427 -17.02 11.28 -27.05
N ALA A 428 -16.40 10.83 -25.95
CA ALA A 428 -16.04 9.42 -25.78
C ALA A 428 -16.12 9.02 -24.29
N PHE A 429 -17.33 9.16 -23.72
CA PHE A 429 -17.73 8.46 -22.50
C PHE A 429 -19.19 8.07 -22.72
N PHE A 430 -19.55 6.82 -22.42
CA PHE A 430 -20.75 6.07 -22.86
C PHE A 430 -20.61 5.30 -24.18
N ILE A 431 -20.13 4.05 -24.08
CA ILE A 431 -20.81 2.81 -24.50
C ILE A 431 -19.98 1.65 -23.94
N TYR A 432 -20.38 1.11 -22.79
CA TYR A 432 -20.09 -0.28 -22.44
C TYR A 432 -21.26 -0.85 -21.62
N LYS A 433 -22.37 -1.06 -22.31
CA LYS A 433 -23.44 -1.95 -21.87
C LYS A 433 -23.97 -2.66 -23.12
N GLN A 434 -24.19 -3.95 -22.99
CA GLN A 434 -24.62 -4.91 -24.01
C GLN A 434 -23.52 -5.48 -24.92
N ARG A 435 -22.93 -6.59 -24.48
CA ARG A 435 -22.72 -7.78 -25.32
C ARG A 435 -22.71 -9.03 -24.43
N GLN A 436 -23.90 -9.39 -23.93
CA GLN A 436 -24.19 -10.79 -23.63
C GLN A 436 -24.85 -11.36 -24.88
N LYS A 437 -24.14 -12.27 -25.57
CA LYS A 437 -24.76 -13.26 -26.44
C LYS A 437 -24.32 -14.62 -25.96
N ALA A 438 -25.33 -15.49 -25.88
CA ALA A 438 -25.33 -16.82 -25.34
C ALA A 438 -24.33 -17.76 -26.04
N LEU A 439 -23.75 -18.66 -25.25
CA LEU A 439 -23.13 -19.90 -25.68
C LEU A 439 -23.78 -21.07 -24.90
N PRO A 440 -23.73 -22.30 -25.42
CA PRO A 440 -24.88 -23.21 -25.44
C PRO A 440 -25.12 -23.96 -24.13
N LYS A 441 -26.38 -24.39 -23.95
CA LYS A 441 -26.76 -25.45 -23.03
C LYS A 441 -25.97 -26.71 -23.35
N GLU A 442 -25.24 -27.22 -22.36
CA GLU A 442 -24.85 -28.63 -22.32
C GLU A 442 -25.17 -29.21 -20.94
N SER A 443 -25.46 -30.50 -20.97
CA SER A 443 -26.33 -31.27 -20.11
C SER A 443 -25.78 -31.58 -18.71
N SER A 444 -26.72 -31.66 -17.75
CA SER A 444 -26.56 -32.27 -16.43
C SER A 444 -25.93 -33.66 -16.47
N PRO A 445 -25.16 -33.99 -15.42
CA PRO A 445 -25.39 -35.26 -14.73
C PRO A 445 -25.54 -35.07 -13.21
N GLN A 446 -26.70 -35.55 -12.75
CA GLN A 446 -26.93 -36.32 -11.53
C GLN A 446 -26.14 -36.00 -10.25
N ARG A 447 -26.89 -35.39 -9.33
CA ARG A 447 -27.02 -35.75 -7.90
C ARG A 447 -26.43 -37.12 -7.55
N THR A 448 -25.44 -37.13 -6.67
CA THR A 448 -25.21 -38.23 -5.74
C THR A 448 -25.26 -37.65 -4.33
N ASP A 449 -26.26 -38.12 -3.59
CA ASP A 449 -26.44 -37.90 -2.16
C ASP A 449 -25.20 -38.43 -1.41
N PHE A 450 -24.71 -37.72 -0.39
CA PHE A 450 -24.09 -38.36 0.78
C PHE A 450 -24.16 -37.43 2.01
N VAL A 451 -25.13 -37.78 2.87
CA VAL A 451 -25.11 -37.72 4.35
C VAL A 451 -25.31 -36.36 5.03
N GLN A 452 -26.59 -36.08 5.29
CA GLN A 452 -27.06 -35.57 6.58
C GLN A 452 -27.02 -36.69 7.64
N ASP A 453 -26.98 -36.25 8.91
CA ASP A 453 -27.00 -36.98 10.19
C ASP A 453 -25.61 -36.96 10.87
N GLU A 454 -25.42 -36.42 12.08
CA GLU A 454 -26.32 -36.39 13.24
C GLU A 454 -26.26 -35.04 13.97
N ALA A 455 -27.43 -34.42 14.17
CA ALA A 455 -27.64 -33.38 15.17
C ALA A 455 -28.88 -33.71 15.98
N ALA A 456 -28.76 -34.64 16.92
CA ALA A 456 -29.70 -34.76 18.03
C ALA A 456 -29.05 -35.55 19.18
N THR A 457 -28.61 -34.85 20.23
CA THR A 457 -28.94 -35.12 21.64
C THR A 457 -28.04 -34.30 22.56
N GLY A 458 -28.62 -33.79 23.66
CA GLY A 458 -27.87 -33.12 24.72
C GLY A 458 -28.29 -31.68 24.99
N ARG A 459 -29.55 -31.48 25.42
CA ARG A 459 -29.94 -30.26 26.16
C ARG A 459 -29.18 -30.23 27.48
N GLY A 460 -28.18 -29.36 27.57
CA GLY A 460 -27.60 -28.87 28.82
C GLY A 460 -27.54 -27.35 28.77
N LYS A 461 -28.05 -26.66 29.80
CA LYS A 461 -27.96 -25.20 29.93
C LYS A 461 -26.48 -24.79 29.91
N LYS A 462 -26.01 -24.18 28.81
CA LYS A 462 -24.64 -23.68 28.68
C LYS A 462 -24.51 -22.30 29.32
N ARG A 463 -23.51 -22.15 30.19
CA ARG A 463 -23.09 -20.90 30.82
C ARG A 463 -22.06 -20.20 29.93
N GLN A 464 -21.89 -18.90 30.17
CA GLN A 464 -21.11 -17.89 29.43
C GLN A 464 -19.58 -18.14 29.37
N SER A 465 -19.11 -19.37 29.54
CA SER A 465 -17.68 -19.74 29.61
C SER A 465 -17.15 -20.47 28.37
N ASP A 466 -17.99 -20.96 27.47
CA ASP A 466 -17.54 -22.01 26.52
C ASP A 466 -17.20 -21.50 25.10
N LEU A 467 -17.18 -20.18 24.86
CA LEU A 467 -16.81 -19.61 23.54
C LEU A 467 -15.62 -18.64 23.57
N VAL A 468 -15.09 -18.28 24.76
CA VAL A 468 -13.93 -17.38 24.93
C VAL A 468 -13.07 -17.79 26.14
N GLN A 469 -12.99 -19.09 26.47
CA GLN A 469 -12.05 -19.56 27.50
C GLN A 469 -10.92 -20.36 26.87
N GLN A 470 -9.88 -19.60 26.52
CA GLN A 470 -8.47 -19.92 26.81
C GLN A 470 -7.64 -18.66 26.54
N ALA A 471 -8.01 -17.56 27.20
CA ALA A 471 -7.04 -16.52 27.51
C ALA A 471 -6.46 -16.87 28.88
N GLU A 472 -5.57 -17.87 28.90
CA GLU A 472 -4.57 -18.01 29.96
C GLU A 472 -3.19 -17.75 29.36
N PRO A 473 -2.27 -17.15 30.14
CA PRO A 473 -1.27 -16.23 29.62
C PRO A 473 0.07 -16.93 29.43
N SER A 474 0.36 -17.44 28.23
CA SER A 474 1.73 -17.82 27.89
C SER A 474 2.53 -16.60 27.43
N PHE A 475 2.82 -15.67 28.35
CA PHE A 475 3.90 -14.66 28.22
C PHE A 475 4.13 -13.82 29.49
N TRP A 476 3.32 -13.98 30.56
CA TRP A 476 3.41 -13.14 31.76
C TRP A 476 3.75 -13.89 33.05
N GLU A 477 4.37 -15.06 32.95
CA GLU A 477 5.15 -15.65 34.04
C GLU A 477 6.61 -15.63 33.61
N GLU A 478 7.29 -14.52 33.88
CA GLU A 478 8.75 -14.43 34.07
C GLU A 478 9.11 -12.95 34.35
N ALA A 479 8.59 -12.45 35.47
CA ALA A 479 9.20 -11.39 36.26
C ALA A 479 8.62 -11.52 37.67
N GLU A 480 9.44 -12.00 38.59
CA GLU A 480 9.20 -12.24 40.03
C GLU A 480 8.66 -13.64 40.41
N ALA A 481 9.53 -14.64 40.22
CA ALA A 481 9.76 -15.72 41.18
C ALA A 481 11.31 -15.81 41.25
N ASP A 482 12.00 -15.67 42.36
CA ASP A 482 11.73 -16.14 43.72
C ASP A 482 12.42 -15.20 44.74
N GLU A 483 11.84 -15.06 45.92
CA GLU A 483 12.64 -15.03 47.15
C GLU A 483 11.96 -15.97 48.16
N PRO A 484 12.68 -16.98 48.67
CA PRO A 484 12.18 -17.85 49.72
C PRO A 484 12.35 -17.16 51.06
N HIS A 485 11.27 -16.96 51.81
CA HIS A 485 11.37 -16.97 53.27
C HIS A 485 11.71 -18.39 53.72
N ALA A 486 12.99 -18.74 53.69
CA ALA A 486 13.58 -19.53 54.75
C ALA A 486 14.13 -18.54 55.78
N ASP A 487 13.79 -18.78 57.04
CA ASP A 487 14.38 -18.07 58.16
C ASP A 487 15.92 -18.07 58.08
N GLU A 488 16.47 -17.00 58.65
CA GLU A 488 17.87 -16.81 59.09
C GLU A 488 18.89 -16.24 58.08
N ASN A 489 19.12 -14.93 58.26
CA ASN A 489 20.44 -14.33 58.50
C ASN A 489 21.56 -14.51 57.44
N THR A 490 21.85 -13.40 56.75
CA THR A 490 23.19 -12.82 56.50
C THR A 490 24.33 -13.71 55.95
N GLN A 491 24.74 -13.49 54.69
CA GLN A 491 25.99 -12.79 54.30
C GLN A 491 26.33 -12.96 52.80
N VAL A 492 26.43 -11.81 52.13
CA VAL A 492 27.35 -11.35 51.07
C VAL A 492 28.32 -12.38 50.43
N LEU A 493 28.23 -12.53 49.10
CA LEU A 493 29.29 -12.17 48.12
C LEU A 493 28.76 -12.08 46.68
#